data_AF-A0A4S2S110-F1
#
_entry.id   AF-A0A4S2S110-F1
#
_cell.length_a   1.000
_cell.length_b   1.000
_cell.length_c   1.000
_cell.angle_alpha   90.00
_cell.angle_beta   90.00
_cell.angle_gamma   90.00
#
_symmetry.space_group_name_H-M   'P 1'
#
loop_
_entity.id
_entity.type
_entity.pdbx_description
1 polymer ?
#
loop_
_entity_poly.entity_id
_entity_poly.type
_entity_poly.pdbx_seq_one_letter_code
_entity_poly.pdbx_strand_id
1 'polypeptide(L)'
;MTDPTMRDLLAPVAAIALIAQANPDLPVPRIDLGPVFDDNDHHRLGIQLYFDRPATGIYERWAALIGSENPDSHTRPSNAYPNAIVRRTYGTYAGVVIEAVAHQDNTAAAPTTAAAA
;
A
#
# COMPACT_ATOMS: atom_id res chain seq x y z
N MET A 1 21.73 4.74 -7.19
CA MET A 1 20.78 5.88 -7.27
C MET A 1 20.93 6.68 -5.99
N THR A 2 20.87 8.00 -6.07
CA THR A 2 20.86 8.88 -4.88
C THR A 2 19.51 8.78 -4.18
N ASP A 3 19.49 8.81 -2.86
CA ASP A 3 18.24 8.86 -2.11
C ASP A 3 17.48 10.15 -2.42
N PRO A 4 16.14 10.08 -2.59
CA PRO A 4 15.35 11.27 -2.87
C PRO A 4 15.38 12.21 -1.67
N THR A 5 15.37 13.51 -1.96
CA THR A 5 15.25 14.59 -0.97
C THR A 5 13.79 14.92 -0.71
N MET A 6 13.51 15.70 0.33
CA MET A 6 12.16 16.23 0.59
C MET A 6 11.56 16.99 -0.60
N ARG A 7 12.40 17.64 -1.41
CA ARG A 7 11.96 18.35 -2.62
C ARG A 7 11.47 17.39 -3.69
N ASP A 8 12.12 16.24 -3.82
CA ASP A 8 11.77 15.22 -4.81
C ASP A 8 10.43 14.55 -4.49
N LEU A 9 10.00 14.57 -3.22
CA LEU A 9 8.70 14.04 -2.79
C LEU A 9 7.51 14.93 -3.18
N LEU A 10 7.72 16.22 -3.46
CA LEU A 10 6.63 17.16 -3.72
C LEU A 10 5.81 16.80 -4.97
N ALA A 11 6.49 16.44 -6.06
CA ALA A 11 5.83 16.10 -7.32
C ALA A 11 4.98 14.81 -7.21
N PRO A 12 5.49 13.70 -6.66
CA PRO A 12 4.66 12.52 -6.37
C PRO A 12 3.46 12.80 -5.45
N VAL A 13 3.61 13.59 -4.37
CA VAL A 13 2.49 13.94 -3.47
C VAL A 13 1.43 14.73 -4.23
N ALA A 14 1.84 15.72 -5.05
CA ALA A 14 0.92 16.46 -5.90
C ALA A 14 0.21 15.56 -6.92
N ALA A 15 0.93 14.59 -7.51
CA ALA A 15 0.33 13.63 -8.44
C ALA A 15 -0.72 12.75 -7.74
N ILE A 16 -0.46 12.25 -6.53
CA ILE A 16 -1.44 11.50 -5.73
C ILE A 16 -2.68 12.35 -5.44
N ALA A 17 -2.50 13.63 -5.09
CA ALA A 17 -3.61 14.55 -4.85
C ALA A 17 -4.45 14.78 -6.13
N LEU A 18 -3.82 14.89 -7.30
CA LEU A 18 -4.51 15.01 -8.58
C LEU A 18 -5.25 13.72 -8.95
N ILE A 19 -4.67 12.54 -8.68
CA ILE A 19 -5.34 11.25 -8.86
C ILE A 19 -6.60 11.19 -7.99
N ALA A 20 -6.52 11.59 -6.72
CA ALA A 20 -7.67 11.66 -5.82
C ALA A 20 -8.76 12.60 -6.36
N GLN A 21 -8.39 13.78 -6.87
CA GLN A 21 -9.34 14.72 -7.46
C GLN A 21 -10.02 14.15 -8.72
N ALA A 22 -9.27 13.40 -9.53
CA ALA A 22 -9.78 12.77 -10.74
C ALA A 22 -10.68 11.53 -10.48
N ASN A 23 -10.62 10.97 -9.26
CA ASN A 23 -11.37 9.78 -8.85
C ASN A 23 -12.18 10.08 -7.57
N PRO A 24 -13.22 10.93 -7.64
CA PRO A 24 -13.94 11.41 -6.45
C PRO A 24 -14.70 10.31 -5.69
N ASP A 25 -14.94 9.16 -6.33
CA ASP A 25 -15.56 7.98 -5.74
C ASP A 25 -14.56 7.11 -4.95
N LEU A 26 -13.27 7.36 -5.10
CA LEU A 26 -12.20 6.58 -4.49
C LEU A 26 -11.76 7.24 -3.17
N PRO A 27 -11.98 6.60 -2.01
CA PRO A 27 -11.51 7.12 -0.74
C PRO A 27 -10.00 7.34 -0.75
N VAL A 28 -9.57 8.51 -0.27
CA VAL A 28 -8.16 8.90 -0.25
C VAL A 28 -7.44 8.17 0.89
N PRO A 29 -6.29 7.53 0.65
CA PRO A 29 -5.50 6.89 1.70
C PRO A 29 -4.92 7.90 2.67
N ARG A 30 -4.49 7.41 3.83
CA ARG A 30 -3.51 8.15 4.62
C ARG A 30 -2.19 8.14 3.86
N ILE A 31 -1.54 9.30 3.78
CA ILE A 31 -0.24 9.46 3.12
C ILE A 31 0.82 9.63 4.19
N ASP A 32 1.74 8.69 4.28
CA ASP A 32 2.89 8.73 5.17
C ASP A 32 4.18 8.96 4.36
N LEU A 33 5.08 9.81 4.86
CA LEU A 33 6.42 10.02 4.29
C LEU A 33 7.44 9.35 5.18
N GLY A 34 8.24 8.44 4.61
CA GLY A 34 9.15 7.66 5.44
C GLY A 34 9.97 6.64 4.64
N PRO A 35 10.75 5.81 5.34
CA PRO A 35 11.47 4.72 4.71
C PRO A 35 10.48 3.71 4.13
N VAL A 36 10.60 3.49 2.82
CA VAL A 36 9.98 2.36 2.12
C VAL A 36 10.99 1.23 2.09
N PHE A 37 10.54 0.04 2.44
CA PHE A 37 11.34 -1.18 2.42
C PHE A 37 11.16 -1.84 1.06
N ASP A 38 12.25 -2.11 0.34
CA ASP A 38 12.20 -3.13 -0.70
C ASP A 38 12.40 -4.53 -0.09
N ASP A 39 12.15 -5.58 -0.86
CA ASP A 39 12.28 -6.98 -0.42
C ASP A 39 13.69 -7.38 0.02
N ASN A 40 14.70 -6.56 -0.28
CA ASN A 40 16.09 -6.80 0.06
C ASN A 40 16.54 -5.95 1.26
N ASP A 41 15.59 -5.43 2.05
CA ASP A 41 15.85 -4.55 3.20
C ASP A 41 16.59 -3.25 2.84
N HIS A 42 16.59 -2.83 1.58
CA HIS A 42 17.08 -1.48 1.27
C HIS A 42 16.05 -0.45 1.69
N HIS A 43 16.51 0.53 2.46
CA HIS A 43 15.71 1.69 2.83
C HIS A 43 15.90 2.78 1.79
N ARG A 44 14.78 3.30 1.26
CA ARG A 44 14.77 4.56 0.54
C ARG A 44 13.69 5.45 1.10
N LEU A 45 13.94 6.75 1.12
CA LEU A 45 12.87 7.71 1.40
C LEU A 45 11.80 7.58 0.29
N GLY A 46 10.54 7.48 0.67
CA GLY A 46 9.44 7.30 -0.26
C GLY A 46 8.12 7.74 0.33
N ILE A 47 7.05 7.35 -0.35
CA ILE A 47 5.67 7.69 0.02
C ILE A 47 4.90 6.40 0.24
N GLN A 48 4.20 6.32 1.35
CA GLN A 48 3.31 5.21 1.66
C GLN A 48 1.85 5.66 1.58
N LEU A 49 1.07 4.96 0.78
CA LEU A 49 -0.39 5.01 0.75
C LEU A 49 -0.90 3.93 1.72
N TYR A 50 -1.34 4.35 2.89
CA TYR A 50 -1.78 3.46 3.94
C TYR A 50 -3.31 3.32 3.98
N PHE A 51 -3.75 2.06 4.04
CA PHE A 51 -5.16 1.67 4.14
C PHE A 51 -5.35 0.76 5.36
N ASP A 52 -6.19 1.19 6.31
CA ASP A 52 -6.64 0.34 7.40
C ASP A 52 -7.95 -0.33 7.02
N ARG A 53 -7.92 -1.65 6.78
CA ARG A 53 -9.08 -2.47 6.40
C ARG A 53 -9.97 -1.79 5.34
N PRO A 54 -9.41 -1.45 4.16
CA PRO A 54 -10.19 -0.79 3.13
C PRO A 54 -11.35 -1.68 2.64
N ALA A 55 -12.42 -1.05 2.15
CA ALA A 55 -13.46 -1.75 1.43
C ALA A 55 -12.89 -2.45 0.17
N THR A 56 -13.55 -3.52 -0.27
CA THR A 56 -13.14 -4.33 -1.42
C THR A 56 -12.89 -3.46 -2.66
N GLY A 57 -11.75 -3.66 -3.32
CA GLY A 57 -11.40 -2.99 -4.58
C GLY A 57 -10.74 -1.61 -4.42
N ILE A 58 -10.80 -0.98 -3.24
CA ILE A 58 -10.19 0.35 -3.02
C ILE A 58 -8.67 0.26 -3.12
N TYR A 59 -8.08 -0.73 -2.45
CA TYR A 59 -6.63 -0.95 -2.47
C TYR A 59 -6.12 -1.28 -3.87
N GLU A 60 -6.80 -2.17 -4.59
CA GLU A 60 -6.42 -2.59 -5.94
C GLU A 60 -6.47 -1.44 -6.94
N ARG A 61 -7.50 -0.57 -6.83
CA ARG A 61 -7.59 0.62 -7.67
C ARG A 61 -6.44 1.58 -7.42
N TRP A 62 -6.10 1.83 -6.16
CA TRP A 62 -4.94 2.67 -5.83
C TRP A 62 -3.62 2.05 -6.29
N ALA A 63 -3.43 0.75 -6.07
CA ALA A 63 -2.28 0.00 -6.58
C ALA A 63 -2.12 0.16 -8.10
N ALA A 64 -3.20 0.02 -8.86
CA ALA A 64 -3.18 0.22 -10.31
C ALA A 64 -2.85 1.68 -10.69
N LEU A 65 -3.42 2.66 -9.98
CA LEU A 65 -3.20 4.09 -10.25
C LEU A 65 -1.77 4.56 -9.97
N ILE A 66 -1.05 3.91 -9.05
CA ILE A 66 0.38 4.17 -8.83
C ILE A 66 1.29 3.35 -9.77
N GLY A 67 0.70 2.57 -10.68
CA GLY A 67 1.42 1.80 -11.70
C GLY A 67 1.85 0.40 -11.30
N SER A 68 1.30 -0.17 -10.22
CA SER A 68 1.55 -1.57 -9.87
C SER A 68 0.69 -2.52 -10.71
N GLU A 69 1.33 -3.51 -11.34
CA GLU A 69 0.64 -4.58 -12.09
C GLU A 69 0.17 -5.74 -11.20
N ASN A 70 0.78 -5.92 -10.02
CA ASN A 70 0.42 -6.95 -9.07
C ASN A 70 0.21 -6.36 -7.67
N PRO A 71 -1.05 -6.14 -7.24
CA PRO A 71 -1.36 -5.52 -5.96
C PRO A 71 -0.93 -6.37 -4.75
N ASP A 72 -0.63 -7.65 -4.95
CA ASP A 72 -0.25 -8.60 -3.89
C ASP A 72 1.19 -9.09 -3.99
N SER A 73 2.02 -8.39 -4.77
CA SER A 73 3.42 -8.75 -5.02
C SER A 73 4.25 -8.95 -3.75
N HIS A 74 3.90 -8.27 -2.66
CA HIS A 74 4.66 -8.27 -1.40
C HIS A 74 3.76 -8.52 -0.19
N THR A 75 2.67 -9.26 -0.39
CA THR A 75 1.72 -9.61 0.67
C THR A 75 2.36 -10.55 1.69
N ARG A 76 2.26 -10.19 2.98
CA ARG A 76 2.83 -10.97 4.09
C ARG A 76 1.90 -11.02 5.30
N PRO A 77 2.04 -11.99 6.21
CA PRO A 77 1.30 -11.96 7.47
C PRO A 77 1.56 -10.67 8.26
N SER A 78 0.53 -10.15 8.95
CA SER A 78 0.69 -9.00 9.84
C SER A 78 1.34 -9.40 11.16
N ASN A 79 2.30 -8.61 11.61
CA ASN A 79 2.90 -8.71 12.94
C ASN A 79 2.12 -7.89 14.00
N ALA A 80 1.28 -6.94 13.56
CA ALA A 80 0.50 -6.07 14.43
C ALA A 80 -0.86 -6.69 14.79
N TYR A 81 -1.42 -7.52 13.91
CA TYR A 81 -2.75 -8.09 14.08
C TYR A 81 -2.74 -9.62 13.86
N PRO A 82 -3.08 -10.42 14.88
CA PRO A 82 -3.32 -11.86 14.71
C PRO A 82 -4.41 -12.09 13.65
N ASN A 83 -4.13 -12.97 12.68
CA ASN A 83 -5.03 -13.30 11.56
C ASN A 83 -5.26 -12.18 10.54
N ALA A 84 -4.40 -11.17 10.45
CA ALA A 84 -4.41 -10.24 9.31
C ALA A 84 -3.24 -10.49 8.36
N ILE A 85 -3.42 -10.10 7.11
CA ILE A 85 -2.36 -9.92 6.12
C ILE A 85 -2.09 -8.43 5.93
N VAL A 86 -0.83 -8.13 5.63
CA VAL A 86 -0.39 -6.85 5.10
C VAL A 86 -0.23 -7.05 3.61
N ARG A 87 -1.19 -6.55 2.84
CA ARG A 87 -1.09 -6.49 1.38
C ARG A 87 -0.21 -5.32 1.01
N ARG A 88 0.71 -5.56 0.08
CA ARG A 88 1.67 -4.54 -0.32
C ARG A 88 2.10 -4.68 -1.77
N THR A 89 2.29 -3.53 -2.38
CA THR A 89 2.90 -3.38 -3.70
C THR A 89 3.64 -2.05 -3.82
N TYR A 90 4.41 -1.91 -4.89
CA TYR A 90 5.18 -0.72 -5.19
C TYR A 90 4.84 -0.19 -6.59
N GLY A 91 4.79 1.13 -6.69
CA GLY A 91 4.83 1.90 -7.93
C GLY A 91 6.06 2.81 -7.94
N THR A 92 6.31 3.47 -9.06
CA THR A 92 7.36 4.50 -9.15
C THR A 92 6.85 5.70 -9.91
N TYR A 93 7.03 6.89 -9.34
CA TYR A 93 6.69 8.15 -9.98
C TYR A 93 7.84 9.14 -9.84
N ALA A 94 8.26 9.76 -10.95
CA ALA A 94 9.38 10.71 -10.97
C ALA A 94 10.66 10.20 -10.27
N GLY A 95 10.92 8.89 -10.33
CA GLY A 95 12.08 8.26 -9.67
C GLY A 95 11.92 8.01 -8.16
N VAL A 96 10.77 8.35 -7.58
CA VAL A 96 10.41 8.09 -6.18
C VAL A 96 9.53 6.85 -6.10
N VAL A 97 9.84 5.96 -5.16
CA VAL A 97 9.01 4.78 -4.87
C VAL A 97 7.76 5.21 -4.13
N ILE A 98 6.62 4.70 -4.59
CA ILE A 98 5.34 4.81 -3.90
C ILE A 98 4.93 3.41 -3.46
N GLU A 99 4.79 3.20 -2.16
CA GLU A 99 4.33 1.95 -1.57
C GLU A 99 2.83 2.05 -1.31
N ALA A 100 2.05 1.06 -1.73
CA ALA A 100 0.67 0.91 -1.25
C ALA A 100 0.65 -0.21 -0.20
N VAL A 101 0.04 0.06 0.95
CA VAL A 101 -0.03 -0.88 2.08
C VAL A 101 -1.45 -0.95 2.62
N ALA A 102 -2.02 -2.15 2.65
CA ALA A 102 -3.32 -2.40 3.26
C ALA A 102 -3.25 -3.49 4.33
N HIS A 103 -3.85 -3.22 5.49
CA HIS A 103 -4.19 -4.29 6.43
C HIS A 103 -5.52 -4.91 6.03
N GLN A 104 -5.59 -6.23 5.96
CA GLN A 104 -6.82 -6.95 5.68
C GLN A 104 -6.90 -8.20 6.55
N ASP A 105 -8.10 -8.51 7.04
CA ASP A 105 -8.31 -9.75 7.79
C ASP A 105 -8.14 -10.95 6.85
N ASN A 106 -7.39 -11.95 7.30
CA ASN A 106 -7.14 -13.17 6.55
C ASN A 106 -8.36 -14.11 6.67
N THR A 107 -9.31 -13.99 5.74
CA THR A 107 -10.53 -14.81 5.73
C THR A 107 -10.26 -16.31 5.51
N ALA A 108 -9.06 -16.70 5.09
CA ALA A 108 -8.63 -18.10 5.02
C ALA A 108 -8.16 -18.68 6.38
N ALA A 109 -8.02 -17.84 7.43
CA ALA A 109 -7.56 -18.26 8.75
C ALA A 109 -8.69 -18.46 9.78
N ALA A 110 -9.97 -18.42 9.36
CA ALA A 110 -11.05 -18.81 10.25
C ALA A 110 -10.94 -20.32 10.53
N PRO A 111 -10.72 -20.77 11.79
CA PRO A 111 -10.80 -22.19 12.08
C PRO A 111 -12.23 -22.62 11.80
N THR A 112 -12.42 -23.47 10.80
CA THR A 112 -13.57 -24.36 10.70
C THR A 112 -13.49 -25.33 11.88
N THR A 113 -13.85 -24.86 13.07
CA THR A 113 -14.35 -25.74 14.11
C THR A 113 -15.69 -26.26 13.58
N ALA A 114 -15.61 -27.37 12.86
CA ALA A 114 -16.74 -28.23 12.61
C ALA A 114 -17.39 -28.53 13.96
N ALA A 115 -18.56 -27.94 14.19
CA ALA A 115 -19.44 -28.37 15.25
C ALA A 115 -19.95 -29.76 14.87
N ALA A 116 -19.20 -30.78 15.26
CA ALA A 116 -19.71 -32.13 15.45
C ALA A 116 -20.18 -32.21 16.91
N ALA A 117 -21.49 -32.07 17.11
CA ALA A 117 -22.25 -32.61 18.23
C ALA A 117 -23.72 -32.68 17.84
#